data_AF-A0A9J6GYH1-F1
#
_entry.id   AF-A0A9J6GYH1-F1
#
_cell.length_a   1.000
_cell.length_b   1.000
_cell.length_c   1.000
_cell.angle_alpha   90.00
_cell.angle_beta   90.00
_cell.angle_gamma   90.00
#
_symmetry.space_group_name_H-M   'P 1'
#
loop_
_entity.id
_entity.type
_entity.pdbx_description
1 polymer ?
#
loop_
_entity_poly.entity_id
_entity_poly.type
_entity_poly.pdbx_seq_one_letter_code
_entity_poly.pdbx_strand_id
1 'polypeptide(L)'
;MTSRGVENFSNICNCNQALKFFPSNVAVFDVRRNNPLNRVRNGRAVPIVYPNDDGGFELDEGALRRILLGKDVANKPVVVVSVAGAFRKGKSFLLNFFLRYMRSEGKGDWLGCTSTPLEGFSWCGGIDRHTTGILLWDEVFLVTRTDGSQVAVLLMDTQGAFDTYTTVNDVATIFALSTMTSSVQVYNLSQNIQEDDLQHLQFFTEYGRMAQHGGSHAPFQKLVFLVRDWAHVSDAQHGAQGGQNILNKRLDTSGRDNELEILRRLIKSSFSELCCFLMPYPGRQVATGQPAEGCLPDMEDDFKHHLREFVESLLGNDKLVTKRINGTEVSCKEWVTYFSVRQISIQH
;
A
#
# COMPACT_ATOMS: atom_id res chain seq x y z
N MET A 1 37.46 23.67 81.84
CA MET A 1 38.06 22.65 82.72
C MET A 1 37.58 21.29 82.23
N THR A 2 38.38 20.66 81.37
CA THR A 2 39.15 19.40 81.62
C THR A 2 38.27 18.15 81.47
N SER A 3 38.29 17.46 80.31
CA SER A 3 39.24 16.40 79.86
C SER A 3 39.01 15.06 80.60
N ARG A 4 38.99 13.85 80.04
CA ARG A 4 39.52 13.13 78.83
C ARG A 4 38.55 11.93 78.58
N GLY A 5 38.31 11.36 77.39
CA GLY A 5 39.22 10.70 76.42
C GLY A 5 39.59 9.27 76.89
N VAL A 6 39.62 8.17 76.13
CA VAL A 6 39.53 7.80 74.68
C VAL A 6 39.36 6.24 74.64
N GLU A 7 38.59 5.58 73.76
CA GLU A 7 38.98 4.82 72.52
C GLU A 7 37.95 3.68 72.34
N ASN A 8 37.60 3.08 71.18
CA ASN A 8 37.50 3.44 69.76
C ASN A 8 36.82 2.23 69.02
N PHE A 9 35.94 2.50 68.03
CA PHE A 9 35.58 1.72 66.81
C PHE A 9 35.32 0.18 66.90
N SER A 10 34.27 -0.46 66.36
CA SER A 10 33.57 -0.26 65.06
C SER A 10 32.48 -1.33 64.82
N ASN A 11 31.34 -0.88 64.26
CA ASN A 11 30.38 -1.53 63.33
C ASN A 11 29.52 -2.73 63.80
N ILE A 12 28.25 -2.55 64.25
CA ILE A 12 26.99 -2.21 63.50
C ILE A 12 26.59 -3.37 62.58
N CYS A 13 25.67 -4.29 62.93
CA CYS A 13 24.19 -4.22 63.12
C CYS A 13 23.56 -5.19 62.09
N ASN A 14 22.42 -5.84 62.29
CA ASN A 14 21.57 -6.04 63.45
C ASN A 14 20.64 -7.23 63.14
N CYS A 15 20.11 -7.83 64.19
CA CYS A 15 19.05 -8.83 64.21
C CYS A 15 17.94 -8.64 63.17
N ASN A 16 17.47 -9.75 62.60
CA ASN A 16 16.05 -9.94 62.37
C ASN A 16 15.65 -11.40 62.62
N GLN A 17 14.99 -11.60 63.76
CA GLN A 17 14.30 -12.82 64.14
C GLN A 17 12.93 -12.90 63.46
N ALA A 18 12.49 -14.15 63.32
CA ALA A 18 11.10 -14.62 63.30
C ALA A 18 10.35 -14.62 61.95
N LEU A 19 10.50 -15.76 61.28
CA LEU A 19 9.53 -16.41 60.40
C LEU A 19 8.11 -16.47 61.00
N LYS A 20 7.09 -16.13 60.21
CA LYS A 20 5.78 -16.85 60.09
C LYS A 20 4.85 -16.19 59.04
N PHE A 21 4.46 -17.00 58.04
CA PHE A 21 3.19 -17.09 57.29
C PHE A 21 2.47 -15.86 56.69
N PHE A 22 1.97 -16.07 55.45
CA PHE A 22 1.01 -15.33 54.58
C PHE A 22 1.57 -14.59 53.34
N PRO A 23 0.80 -14.52 52.23
CA PRO A 23 1.29 -14.59 50.85
C PRO A 23 1.74 -13.23 50.31
N SER A 24 2.81 -13.25 49.54
CA SER A 24 3.29 -12.09 48.79
C SER A 24 2.41 -11.82 47.56
N ASN A 25 1.24 -11.21 47.76
CA ASN A 25 0.62 -10.36 46.76
C ASN A 25 1.24 -8.97 46.87
N VAL A 26 2.45 -8.81 46.33
CA VAL A 26 2.97 -7.49 45.98
C VAL A 26 2.53 -7.26 44.54
N ALA A 27 1.50 -6.43 44.37
CA ALA A 27 1.20 -5.84 43.08
C ALA A 27 2.44 -5.03 42.66
N VAL A 28 3.24 -5.60 41.76
CA VAL A 28 4.17 -4.82 40.96
C VAL A 28 3.28 -3.89 40.12
N PHE A 29 3.23 -2.62 40.51
CA PHE A 29 2.70 -1.57 39.66
C PHE A 29 3.60 -1.50 38.42
N ASP A 30 3.21 -2.24 37.39
CA ASP A 30 3.77 -2.11 36.06
C ASP A 30 3.35 -0.75 35.50
N VAL A 31 4.26 0.22 35.59
CA VAL A 31 4.09 1.59 35.08
C VAL A 31 4.04 1.61 33.53
N ARG A 32 4.02 0.46 32.84
CA ARG A 32 3.93 0.38 31.37
C ARG A 32 2.50 0.20 30.80
N ARG A 33 1.44 0.46 31.57
CA ARG A 33 0.05 0.32 31.09
C ARG A 33 -0.77 1.61 30.92
N ASN A 34 -0.12 2.77 30.79
CA ASN A 34 -0.82 4.02 30.43
C ASN A 34 -0.11 4.76 29.29
N ASN A 35 0.11 4.07 28.16
CA ASN A 35 0.35 4.78 26.90
C ASN A 35 -0.97 4.79 26.11
N PRO A 36 -1.61 5.96 25.89
CA PRO A 36 -2.88 6.07 25.13
C PRO A 36 -2.82 5.60 23.68
N LEU A 37 -1.64 5.20 23.19
CA LEU A 37 -1.36 4.79 21.81
C LEU A 37 -1.56 3.29 21.54
N ASN A 38 -1.76 2.44 22.55
CA ASN A 38 -2.07 1.02 22.35
C ASN A 38 -3.59 0.75 22.34
N ARG A 39 -4.34 1.50 21.53
CA ARG A 39 -5.58 0.94 20.97
C ARG A 39 -5.16 0.15 19.74
N VAL A 40 -5.30 -1.17 19.78
CA VAL A 40 -5.31 -1.99 18.57
C VAL A 40 -6.47 -1.47 17.72
N ARG A 41 -6.19 -0.51 16.82
CA ARG A 41 -7.15 -0.08 15.82
C ARG A 41 -7.16 -1.21 14.81
N ASN A 42 -8.18 -2.05 14.86
CA ASN A 42 -8.53 -2.84 13.69
C ASN A 42 -8.98 -1.84 12.63
N GLY A 43 -8.06 -1.45 11.74
CA GLY A 43 -8.40 -0.60 10.61
C GLY A 43 -9.51 -1.23 9.76
N ARG A 44 -10.13 -0.43 8.92
CA ARG A 44 -11.16 -0.87 7.97
C ARG A 44 -11.02 -0.12 6.65
N ALA A 45 -11.56 -0.73 5.61
CA ALA A 45 -11.71 -0.08 4.33
C ALA A 45 -12.84 0.96 4.41
N VAL A 46 -12.53 2.21 4.06
CA VAL A 46 -13.46 3.32 4.04
C VAL A 46 -13.59 3.83 2.61
N PRO A 47 -14.80 3.82 2.01
CA PRO A 47 -15.00 4.44 0.71
C PRO A 47 -14.77 5.95 0.82
N ILE A 48 -13.92 6.47 -0.05
CA ILE A 48 -13.61 7.90 -0.14
C ILE A 48 -14.12 8.50 -1.44
N VAL A 49 -14.30 7.69 -2.47
CA VAL A 49 -14.95 8.06 -3.73
C VAL A 49 -15.99 7.01 -4.03
N TYR A 50 -17.22 7.42 -4.34
CA TYR A 50 -18.32 6.52 -4.71
C TYR A 50 -19.13 7.13 -5.86
N PRO A 51 -19.79 6.31 -6.70
CA PRO A 51 -20.64 6.82 -7.76
C PRO A 51 -21.83 7.58 -7.19
N ASN A 52 -22.23 8.65 -7.85
CA ASN A 52 -23.44 9.40 -7.54
C ASN A 52 -24.60 8.98 -8.47
N ASP A 53 -25.82 9.38 -8.13
CA ASP A 53 -27.03 9.03 -8.90
C ASP A 53 -27.09 9.69 -10.29
N ASP A 54 -26.30 10.75 -10.51
CA ASP A 54 -26.27 11.54 -11.75
C ASP A 54 -25.23 11.03 -12.77
N GLY A 55 -24.61 9.88 -12.54
CA GLY A 55 -23.62 9.28 -13.45
C GLY A 55 -22.20 9.85 -13.32
N GLY A 56 -21.88 10.45 -12.18
CA GLY A 56 -20.55 10.89 -11.79
C GLY A 56 -20.08 10.22 -10.49
N PHE A 57 -19.16 10.86 -9.78
CA PHE A 57 -18.63 10.42 -8.49
C PHE A 57 -18.87 11.46 -7.38
N GLU A 58 -18.74 11.08 -6.13
CA GLU A 58 -18.73 12.00 -5.01
C GLU A 58 -17.57 11.64 -4.08
N LEU A 59 -16.97 12.65 -3.48
CA LEU A 59 -15.88 12.52 -2.53
C LEU A 59 -16.40 12.65 -1.09
N ASP A 60 -16.15 11.65 -0.23
CA ASP A 60 -16.32 11.81 1.21
C ASP A 60 -15.11 12.57 1.77
N GLU A 61 -15.13 13.90 1.63
CA GLU A 61 -14.09 14.78 2.17
C GLU A 61 -14.02 14.65 3.71
N GLY A 62 -15.15 14.37 4.36
CA GLY A 62 -15.22 14.12 5.80
C GLY A 62 -14.38 12.90 6.20
N ALA A 63 -14.46 11.79 5.46
CA ALA A 63 -13.65 10.59 5.67
C ALA A 63 -12.16 10.88 5.49
N LEU A 64 -11.79 11.54 4.39
CA LEU A 64 -10.40 11.93 4.15
C LEU A 64 -9.83 12.76 5.30
N ARG A 65 -10.58 13.78 5.73
CA ARG A 65 -10.17 14.65 6.84
C ARG A 65 -10.03 13.89 8.15
N ARG A 66 -10.94 12.96 8.45
CA ARG A 66 -10.87 12.11 9.66
C ARG A 66 -9.63 11.21 9.67
N ILE A 67 -9.24 10.66 8.51
CA ILE A 67 -8.08 9.76 8.39
C ILE A 67 -6.77 10.56 8.47
N LEU A 68 -6.67 11.68 7.76
CA LEU A 68 -5.38 12.31 7.45
C LEU A 68 -5.07 13.60 8.23
N LEU A 69 -6.05 14.24 8.88
CA LEU A 69 -5.83 15.49 9.60
C LEU A 69 -5.59 15.31 11.12
N GLY A 70 -5.33 14.08 11.57
CA GLY A 70 -4.88 13.82 12.94
C GLY A 70 -3.55 14.51 13.24
N LYS A 71 -3.36 15.00 14.46
CA LYS A 71 -2.18 15.80 14.86
C LYS A 71 -0.84 15.11 14.57
N ASP A 72 -0.79 13.79 14.73
CA ASP A 72 0.44 13.00 14.56
C ASP A 72 0.74 12.63 13.09
N VAL A 73 -0.22 12.86 12.19
CA VAL A 73 -0.17 12.43 10.77
C VAL A 73 -0.17 13.62 9.80
N ALA A 74 -0.94 14.67 10.09
CA ALA A 74 -1.26 15.73 9.13
C ALA A 74 -0.05 16.37 8.44
N ASN A 75 1.05 16.58 9.17
CA ASN A 75 2.26 17.23 8.65
C ASN A 75 3.33 16.24 8.17
N LYS A 76 3.05 14.92 8.20
CA LYS A 76 3.99 13.91 7.73
C LYS A 76 3.92 13.82 6.20
N PRO A 77 5.08 13.67 5.51
CA PRO A 77 5.10 13.30 4.11
C PRO A 77 4.28 12.04 3.86
N VAL A 78 3.45 12.07 2.82
CA VAL A 78 2.56 10.94 2.52
C VAL A 78 3.18 10.02 1.46
N VAL A 79 3.02 8.72 1.65
CA VAL A 79 3.29 7.67 0.67
C VAL A 79 1.94 7.02 0.37
N VAL A 80 1.55 6.95 -0.89
CA VAL A 80 0.23 6.41 -1.27
C VAL A 80 0.45 5.29 -2.27
N VAL A 81 0.19 4.06 -1.83
CA VAL A 81 0.27 2.86 -2.65
C VAL A 81 -1.14 2.49 -3.10
N SER A 82 -1.37 2.60 -4.39
CA SER A 82 -2.65 2.28 -5.04
C SER A 82 -2.55 0.95 -5.78
N VAL A 83 -3.59 0.13 -5.70
CA VAL A 83 -3.72 -1.06 -6.56
C VAL A 83 -4.97 -0.88 -7.43
N ALA A 84 -4.76 -0.90 -8.74
CA ALA A 84 -5.82 -0.74 -9.74
C ALA A 84 -5.67 -1.75 -10.88
N GLY A 85 -6.76 -2.03 -11.58
CA GLY A 85 -6.79 -3.02 -12.65
C GLY A 85 -8.12 -3.76 -12.72
N ALA A 86 -8.21 -4.72 -13.63
CA ALA A 86 -9.45 -5.42 -13.93
C ALA A 86 -10.15 -6.02 -12.70
N PHE A 87 -11.47 -6.10 -12.79
CA PHE A 87 -12.32 -6.71 -11.77
C PHE A 87 -11.99 -8.19 -11.57
N ARG A 88 -12.07 -8.63 -10.30
CA ARG A 88 -11.76 -10.01 -9.84
C ARG A 88 -10.36 -10.54 -10.11
N LYS A 89 -9.36 -9.65 -10.24
CA LYS A 89 -7.97 -10.07 -10.39
C LYS A 89 -7.17 -10.08 -9.08
N GLY A 90 -7.86 -10.24 -7.94
CA GLY A 90 -7.20 -10.41 -6.63
C GLY A 90 -6.48 -9.17 -6.09
N LYS A 91 -7.01 -7.96 -6.33
CA LYS A 91 -6.44 -6.68 -5.83
C LYS A 91 -6.51 -6.58 -4.30
N SER A 92 -7.70 -6.72 -3.72
CA SER A 92 -7.92 -6.65 -2.28
C SER A 92 -7.18 -7.78 -1.53
N PHE A 93 -7.08 -8.97 -2.14
CA PHE A 93 -6.24 -10.06 -1.65
C PHE A 93 -4.76 -9.64 -1.53
N LEU A 94 -4.21 -9.00 -2.57
CA LEU A 94 -2.84 -8.47 -2.53
C LEU A 94 -2.66 -7.37 -1.49
N LEU A 95 -3.60 -6.42 -1.40
CA LEU A 95 -3.57 -5.35 -0.41
C LEU A 95 -3.61 -5.86 1.04
N ASN A 96 -4.24 -7.00 1.30
CA ASN A 96 -4.25 -7.57 2.64
C ASN A 96 -2.87 -8.11 3.04
N PHE A 97 -2.05 -8.57 2.08
CA PHE A 97 -0.64 -8.85 2.36
C PHE A 97 0.17 -7.59 2.64
N PHE A 98 -0.16 -6.48 1.98
CA PHE A 98 0.47 -5.19 2.29
C PHE A 98 0.12 -4.78 3.72
N LEU A 99 -1.15 -4.93 4.14
CA LEU A 99 -1.57 -4.69 5.53
C LEU A 99 -0.80 -5.56 6.53
N ARG A 100 -0.65 -6.86 6.25
CA ARG A 100 0.15 -7.76 7.09
C ARG A 100 1.59 -7.28 7.23
N TYR A 101 2.25 -6.97 6.11
CA TYR A 101 3.61 -6.44 6.09
C TYR A 101 3.75 -5.14 6.90
N MET A 102 2.83 -4.19 6.71
CA MET A 102 2.86 -2.91 7.41
C MET A 102 2.67 -3.07 8.92
N ARG A 103 1.79 -3.97 9.35
CA ARG A 103 1.53 -4.27 10.77
C ARG A 103 2.66 -5.02 11.45
N SER A 104 3.39 -5.85 10.71
CA SER A 104 4.58 -6.53 11.23
C SER A 104 5.84 -5.66 11.11
N GLU A 105 5.74 -4.48 10.51
CA GLU A 105 6.88 -3.61 10.18
C GLU A 105 7.96 -4.32 9.36
N GLY A 106 7.55 -5.28 8.51
CA GLY A 106 8.48 -6.13 7.74
C GLY A 106 9.37 -7.05 8.58
N LYS A 107 9.07 -7.23 9.87
CA LYS A 107 9.86 -8.07 10.78
C LYS A 107 9.35 -9.52 10.80
N GLY A 108 10.27 -10.46 11.00
CA GLY A 108 9.96 -11.88 11.11
C GLY A 108 9.40 -12.48 9.82
N ASP A 109 8.72 -13.62 9.92
CA ASP A 109 7.95 -14.18 8.79
C ASP A 109 6.61 -13.46 8.67
N TRP A 110 6.67 -12.22 8.20
CA TRP A 110 5.52 -11.30 8.11
C TRP A 110 4.39 -11.80 7.22
N LEU A 111 4.69 -12.74 6.30
CA LEU A 111 3.68 -13.37 5.45
C LEU A 111 2.59 -14.03 6.33
N GLY A 112 2.99 -14.50 7.52
CA GLY A 112 2.14 -14.96 8.62
C GLY A 112 2.36 -16.43 8.96
N CYS A 113 1.72 -16.89 10.04
CA CYS A 113 1.60 -18.32 10.33
C CYS A 113 0.49 -18.96 9.48
N THR A 114 0.68 -20.22 9.14
CA THR A 114 -0.17 -21.04 8.27
C THR A 114 -1.66 -21.06 8.66
N SER A 115 -2.00 -20.80 9.93
CA SER A 115 -3.37 -20.88 10.44
C SER A 115 -4.10 -19.53 10.55
N THR A 116 -3.49 -18.42 10.13
CA THR A 116 -4.08 -17.08 10.33
C THR A 116 -4.83 -16.62 9.08
N PRO A 117 -6.15 -16.34 9.14
CA PRO A 117 -6.92 -15.83 8.01
C PRO A 117 -6.44 -14.46 7.52
N LEU A 118 -6.65 -14.17 6.23
CA LEU A 118 -6.26 -12.90 5.63
C LEU A 118 -7.34 -11.83 5.87
N GLU A 119 -7.12 -11.01 6.89
CA GLU A 119 -7.99 -9.88 7.25
C GLU A 119 -7.57 -8.58 6.55
N GLY A 120 -8.55 -7.70 6.27
CA GLY A 120 -8.28 -6.40 5.68
C GLY A 120 -9.43 -5.88 4.82
N PHE A 121 -9.12 -5.41 3.62
CA PHE A 121 -10.10 -5.12 2.58
C PHE A 121 -10.95 -6.36 2.32
N SER A 122 -12.26 -6.16 2.19
CA SER A 122 -13.19 -7.26 1.88
C SER A 122 -12.79 -7.92 0.57
N TRP A 123 -12.57 -9.23 0.61
CA TRP A 123 -12.21 -10.03 -0.55
C TRP A 123 -12.97 -11.36 -0.47
N CYS A 124 -13.60 -11.77 -1.56
CA CYS A 124 -14.30 -13.04 -1.69
C CYS A 124 -14.18 -13.52 -3.14
N GLY A 125 -14.11 -14.84 -3.35
CA GLY A 125 -14.42 -15.43 -4.66
C GLY A 125 -15.94 -15.35 -4.92
N GLY A 126 -16.37 -15.07 -6.15
CA GLY A 126 -17.80 -14.95 -6.47
C GLY A 126 -18.12 -14.11 -7.70
N ILE A 127 -19.42 -14.00 -8.04
CA ILE A 127 -19.95 -13.30 -9.24
C ILE A 127 -20.51 -11.89 -8.93
N ASP A 128 -20.38 -11.40 -7.70
CA ASP A 128 -20.89 -10.07 -7.34
C ASP A 128 -19.78 -9.06 -7.05
N ARG A 129 -20.14 -7.78 -7.14
CA ARG A 129 -19.25 -6.64 -6.86
C ARG A 129 -19.02 -6.52 -5.35
N HIS A 130 -17.81 -6.12 -4.97
CA HIS A 130 -17.47 -5.82 -3.58
C HIS A 130 -16.88 -4.42 -3.37
N THR A 131 -16.15 -3.88 -4.34
CA THR A 131 -15.48 -2.57 -4.24
C THR A 131 -16.05 -1.63 -5.30
N THR A 132 -16.62 -0.50 -4.88
CA THR A 132 -17.15 0.55 -5.78
C THR A 132 -16.40 1.86 -5.52
N GLY A 133 -15.94 2.53 -6.58
CA GLY A 133 -15.15 3.75 -6.48
C GLY A 133 -13.72 3.54 -5.94
N ILE A 134 -13.33 4.34 -4.93
CA ILE A 134 -12.00 4.29 -4.30
C ILE A 134 -12.16 4.11 -2.79
N LEU A 135 -11.44 3.14 -2.22
CA LEU A 135 -11.42 2.86 -0.79
C LEU A 135 -10.01 3.12 -0.24
N LEU A 136 -9.95 3.76 0.93
CA LEU A 136 -8.72 3.85 1.72
C LEU A 136 -8.80 2.94 2.93
N TRP A 137 -7.65 2.41 3.33
CA TRP A 137 -7.52 1.86 4.68
C TRP A 137 -7.43 3.02 5.69
N ASP A 138 -8.28 3.03 6.73
CA ASP A 138 -8.34 4.15 7.68
C ASP A 138 -7.24 4.17 8.75
N GLU A 139 -6.46 3.10 8.84
CA GLU A 139 -5.23 3.03 9.63
C GLU A 139 -4.04 3.56 8.81
N VAL A 140 -3.50 4.71 9.22
CA VAL A 140 -2.32 5.31 8.61
C VAL A 140 -1.06 4.77 9.29
N PHE A 141 -0.17 4.16 8.51
CA PHE A 141 1.05 3.56 9.06
C PHE A 141 2.19 4.59 9.08
N LEU A 142 2.72 4.88 10.27
CA LEU A 142 3.89 5.75 10.42
C LEU A 142 5.16 4.90 10.33
N VAL A 143 5.96 5.10 9.28
CA VAL A 143 7.20 4.35 9.05
C VAL A 143 8.40 5.28 9.20
N THR A 144 9.39 4.83 9.98
CA THR A 144 10.69 5.49 10.10
C THR A 144 11.62 4.96 9.01
N ARG A 145 12.04 5.86 8.11
CA ARG A 145 13.03 5.59 7.06
C ARG A 145 14.42 5.38 7.65
N THR A 146 15.33 4.88 6.84
CA THR A 146 16.75 4.67 7.22
C THR A 146 17.48 5.96 7.58
N ASP A 147 17.02 7.10 7.05
CA ASP A 147 17.54 8.44 7.38
C ASP A 147 16.95 9.02 8.69
N GLY A 148 16.09 8.28 9.38
CA GLY A 148 15.41 8.70 10.60
C GLY A 148 14.17 9.59 10.37
N SER A 149 13.87 9.97 9.13
CA SER A 149 12.64 10.70 8.81
C SER A 149 11.43 9.78 8.92
N GLN A 150 10.27 10.35 9.28
CA GLN A 150 9.02 9.61 9.39
C GLN A 150 8.08 9.99 8.26
N VAL A 151 7.47 8.98 7.65
CA VAL A 151 6.47 9.13 6.60
C VAL A 151 5.17 8.42 6.99
N ALA A 152 4.07 8.87 6.41
CA ALA A 152 2.75 8.28 6.58
C ALA A 152 2.40 7.48 5.33
N VAL A 153 2.20 6.17 5.48
CA VAL A 153 1.86 5.25 4.38
C VAL A 153 0.36 5.00 4.37
N LEU A 154 -0.25 5.18 3.19
CA LEU A 154 -1.65 4.93 2.88
C LEU A 154 -1.76 3.83 1.83
N LEU A 155 -2.73 2.95 2.04
CA LEU A 155 -3.10 1.91 1.09
C LEU A 155 -4.47 2.25 0.48
N MET A 156 -4.51 2.24 -0.85
CA MET A 156 -5.68 2.59 -1.63
C MET A 156 -6.10 1.42 -2.52
N ASP A 157 -7.31 0.92 -2.30
CA ASP A 157 -7.97 -0.04 -3.19
C ASP A 157 -8.87 0.73 -4.15
N THR A 158 -8.89 0.28 -5.40
CA THR A 158 -9.74 0.89 -6.43
C THR A 158 -10.68 -0.17 -6.98
N GLN A 159 -11.84 0.28 -7.44
CA GLN A 159 -12.78 -0.58 -8.14
C GLN A 159 -12.10 -1.29 -9.30
N GLY A 160 -12.52 -2.53 -9.53
CA GLY A 160 -12.12 -3.27 -10.71
C GLY A 160 -12.72 -2.71 -11.97
N ALA A 161 -11.86 -2.44 -12.96
CA ALA A 161 -12.29 -2.10 -14.31
C ALA A 161 -13.10 -3.25 -14.96
N PHE A 162 -14.06 -2.90 -15.84
CA PHE A 162 -14.80 -3.83 -16.72
C PHE A 162 -15.77 -4.80 -16.03
N ASP A 163 -16.59 -4.29 -15.11
CA ASP A 163 -17.77 -5.02 -14.63
C ASP A 163 -19.04 -4.56 -15.38
N THR A 164 -20.15 -5.28 -15.20
CA THR A 164 -21.34 -5.18 -16.06
C THR A 164 -22.08 -3.84 -15.96
N TYR A 165 -21.80 -3.00 -14.95
CA TYR A 165 -22.57 -1.79 -14.68
C TYR A 165 -21.73 -0.51 -14.57
N THR A 166 -20.44 -0.54 -14.95
CA THR A 166 -19.57 0.64 -14.88
C THR A 166 -19.11 1.00 -16.28
N THR A 167 -19.23 2.27 -16.65
CA THR A 167 -18.87 2.72 -17.99
C THR A 167 -17.35 2.75 -18.17
N VAL A 168 -16.88 2.75 -19.41
CA VAL A 168 -15.45 2.93 -19.71
C VAL A 168 -14.93 4.25 -19.14
N ASN A 169 -15.76 5.29 -19.14
CA ASN A 169 -15.40 6.61 -18.59
C ASN A 169 -15.26 6.58 -17.07
N ASP A 170 -16.11 5.84 -16.37
CA ASP A 170 -16.03 5.67 -14.92
C ASP A 170 -14.74 4.95 -14.50
N VAL A 171 -14.40 3.88 -15.22
CA VAL A 171 -13.14 3.15 -15.05
C VAL A 171 -11.95 4.09 -15.27
N ALA A 172 -11.96 4.84 -16.37
CA ALA A 172 -10.90 5.78 -16.70
C ALA A 172 -10.76 6.87 -15.62
N THR A 173 -11.87 7.37 -15.10
CA THR A 173 -11.93 8.40 -14.05
C THR A 173 -11.32 7.90 -12.73
N ILE A 174 -11.75 6.72 -12.24
CA ILE A 174 -11.21 6.11 -11.03
C ILE A 174 -9.72 5.83 -11.19
N PHE A 175 -9.33 5.30 -12.35
CA PHE A 175 -7.93 4.96 -12.64
C PHE A 175 -7.05 6.21 -12.75
N ALA A 176 -7.54 7.28 -13.39
CA ALA A 176 -6.86 8.56 -13.49
C ALA A 176 -6.70 9.22 -12.12
N LEU A 177 -7.78 9.28 -11.32
CA LEU A 177 -7.75 9.87 -9.98
C LEU A 177 -6.79 9.11 -9.05
N SER A 178 -6.86 7.78 -9.05
CA SER A 178 -5.96 6.95 -8.23
C SER A 178 -4.49 7.07 -8.65
N THR A 179 -4.20 7.19 -9.95
CA THR A 179 -2.84 7.39 -10.45
C THR A 179 -2.31 8.79 -10.12
N MET A 180 -3.14 9.83 -10.30
CA MET A 180 -2.76 11.21 -9.96
C MET A 180 -2.47 11.40 -8.48
N THR A 181 -3.17 10.69 -7.62
CA THR A 181 -3.09 10.86 -6.16
C THR A 181 -2.10 9.91 -5.52
N SER A 182 -1.79 8.78 -6.15
CA SER A 182 -0.78 7.83 -5.66
C SER A 182 0.66 8.27 -5.93
N SER A 183 1.59 7.82 -5.09
CA SER A 183 3.02 7.89 -5.37
C SER A 183 3.51 6.61 -6.05
N VAL A 184 2.86 5.49 -5.76
CA VAL A 184 3.06 4.20 -6.42
C VAL A 184 1.71 3.67 -6.89
N GLN A 185 1.56 3.52 -8.20
CA GLN A 185 0.40 2.86 -8.81
C GLN A 185 0.78 1.44 -9.22
N VAL A 186 0.17 0.44 -8.62
CA VAL A 186 0.27 -0.96 -9.05
C VAL A 186 -0.86 -1.20 -10.04
N TYR A 187 -0.52 -1.51 -11.29
CA TYR A 187 -1.47 -1.91 -12.32
C TYR A 187 -1.50 -3.44 -12.39
N ASN A 188 -2.53 -4.01 -11.75
CA ASN A 188 -2.72 -5.44 -11.56
C ASN A 188 -3.41 -6.06 -12.77
N LEU A 189 -2.61 -6.72 -13.60
CA LEU A 189 -2.99 -7.36 -14.86
C LEU A 189 -3.05 -8.88 -14.73
N SER A 190 -3.79 -9.52 -15.61
CA SER A 190 -3.97 -10.98 -15.61
C SER A 190 -3.19 -11.58 -16.78
N GLN A 191 -2.31 -12.53 -16.50
CA GLN A 191 -1.56 -13.39 -17.44
C GLN A 191 -0.55 -12.67 -18.34
N ASN A 192 -0.89 -11.52 -18.93
CA ASN A 192 -0.01 -10.79 -19.84
C ASN A 192 -0.27 -9.28 -19.80
N ILE A 193 0.53 -8.54 -20.58
CA ILE A 193 0.28 -7.14 -20.93
C ILE A 193 -0.20 -7.11 -22.38
N GLN A 194 -1.46 -6.78 -22.59
CA GLN A 194 -2.11 -6.70 -23.89
C GLN A 194 -2.15 -5.24 -24.40
N GLU A 195 -2.52 -5.01 -25.67
CA GLU A 195 -2.55 -3.65 -26.23
C GLU A 195 -3.72 -2.83 -25.68
N ASP A 196 -4.87 -3.47 -25.40
CA ASP A 196 -6.02 -2.85 -24.72
C ASP A 196 -5.66 -2.41 -23.29
N ASP A 197 -4.87 -3.20 -22.57
CA ASP A 197 -4.32 -2.78 -21.26
C ASP A 197 -3.55 -1.46 -21.35
N LEU A 198 -2.78 -1.27 -22.43
CA LEU A 198 -2.01 -0.04 -22.69
C LEU A 198 -2.91 1.09 -23.21
N GLN A 199 -3.96 0.79 -23.96
CA GLN A 199 -4.95 1.77 -24.40
C GLN A 199 -5.74 2.34 -23.21
N HIS A 200 -5.97 1.58 -22.14
CA HIS A 200 -6.51 2.17 -20.89
C HIS A 200 -5.57 3.19 -20.25
N LEU A 201 -4.27 3.11 -20.54
CA LEU A 201 -3.30 4.13 -20.14
C LEU A 201 -3.32 5.34 -21.09
N GLN A 202 -4.06 5.29 -22.20
CA GLN A 202 -4.17 6.40 -23.13
C GLN A 202 -4.83 7.63 -22.49
N PHE A 203 -5.70 7.47 -21.49
CA PHE A 203 -6.26 8.61 -20.76
C PHE A 203 -5.18 9.45 -20.04
N PHE A 204 -3.98 8.89 -19.80
CA PHE A 204 -2.83 9.65 -19.30
C PHE A 204 -2.15 10.51 -20.34
N THR A 205 -2.41 10.29 -21.63
CA THR A 205 -1.73 10.99 -22.72
C THR A 205 -2.01 12.49 -22.72
N GLU A 206 -3.17 12.92 -22.24
CA GLU A 206 -3.51 14.33 -22.08
C GLU A 206 -2.61 15.00 -21.02
N TYR A 207 -2.42 14.35 -19.88
CA TYR A 207 -1.49 14.79 -18.83
C TYR A 207 -0.01 14.66 -19.24
N GLY A 208 0.34 13.59 -19.97
CA GLY A 208 1.66 13.38 -20.54
C GLY A 208 2.04 14.48 -21.55
N ARG A 209 1.07 14.94 -22.36
CA ARG A 209 1.26 16.10 -23.27
C ARG A 209 1.54 17.37 -22.49
N MET A 210 0.84 17.64 -21.39
CA MET A 210 1.11 18.81 -20.53
C MET A 210 2.54 18.79 -19.97
N ALA A 211 3.04 17.61 -19.59
CA ALA A 211 4.42 17.45 -19.12
C ALA A 211 5.47 17.71 -20.22
N GLN A 212 5.18 17.30 -21.46
CA GLN A 212 6.04 17.57 -22.62
C GLN A 212 6.10 19.06 -23.01
N HIS A 213 5.13 19.88 -22.61
CA HIS A 213 5.00 21.29 -23.02
C HIS A 213 5.45 22.31 -21.97
N GLY A 214 5.86 21.91 -20.76
CA GLY A 214 6.28 22.90 -19.75
C GLY A 214 6.80 22.40 -18.40
N GLY A 215 6.94 21.09 -18.18
CA GLY A 215 7.42 20.53 -16.91
C GLY A 215 8.82 19.92 -17.04
N SER A 216 9.74 20.26 -16.14
CA SER A 216 11.03 19.55 -16.02
C SER A 216 10.90 18.13 -15.45
N HIS A 217 9.71 17.73 -15.01
CA HIS A 217 9.46 16.48 -14.28
C HIS A 217 8.26 15.73 -14.88
N ALA A 218 8.32 14.40 -14.85
CA ALA A 218 7.19 13.56 -15.19
C ALA A 218 5.98 13.85 -14.28
N PRO A 219 4.74 13.81 -14.81
CA PRO A 219 3.53 14.17 -14.06
C PRO A 219 3.18 13.13 -12.99
N PHE A 220 3.57 11.87 -13.20
CA PHE A 220 3.37 10.78 -12.26
C PHE A 220 4.71 10.18 -11.82
N GLN A 221 4.69 9.49 -10.69
CA GLN A 221 5.92 8.95 -10.09
C GLN A 221 6.19 7.52 -10.56
N LYS A 222 5.70 6.52 -9.83
CA LYS A 222 6.01 5.12 -10.10
C LYS A 222 4.76 4.37 -10.55
N LEU A 223 4.84 3.71 -11.71
CA LEU A 223 3.85 2.74 -12.17
C LEU A 223 4.49 1.36 -12.25
N VAL A 224 3.85 0.38 -11.62
CA VAL A 224 4.29 -1.01 -11.56
C VAL A 224 3.27 -1.89 -12.26
N PHE A 225 3.64 -2.46 -13.39
CA PHE A 225 2.86 -3.51 -14.05
C PHE A 225 3.02 -4.81 -13.26
N LEU A 226 1.98 -5.23 -12.54
CA LEU A 226 1.96 -6.50 -11.85
C LEU A 226 1.20 -7.51 -12.70
N VAL A 227 1.92 -8.38 -13.40
CA VAL A 227 1.31 -9.44 -14.22
C VAL A 227 1.09 -10.68 -13.35
N ARG A 228 -0.17 -10.95 -13.04
CA ARG A 228 -0.59 -12.12 -12.25
C ARG A 228 -0.62 -13.38 -13.09
N ASP A 229 -0.42 -14.53 -12.47
CA ASP A 229 -0.54 -15.85 -13.11
C ASP A 229 0.32 -15.97 -14.39
N TRP A 230 1.55 -15.45 -14.34
CA TRP A 230 2.48 -15.55 -15.46
C TRP A 230 2.85 -17.02 -15.72
N ALA A 231 2.54 -17.53 -16.91
CA ALA A 231 2.77 -18.93 -17.26
C ALA A 231 4.00 -19.15 -18.17
N HIS A 232 4.53 -18.10 -18.79
CA HIS A 232 5.56 -18.20 -19.84
C HIS A 232 6.99 -18.07 -19.28
N VAL A 233 7.34 -18.92 -18.31
CA VAL A 233 8.65 -18.89 -17.63
C VAL A 233 9.83 -19.12 -18.60
N SER A 234 9.58 -19.80 -19.72
CA SER A 234 10.53 -19.94 -20.84
C SER A 234 10.95 -18.60 -21.45
N ASP A 235 10.03 -17.63 -21.47
CA ASP A 235 10.22 -16.35 -22.14
C ASP A 235 10.79 -15.30 -21.18
N ALA A 236 10.38 -15.37 -19.91
CA ALA A 236 10.88 -14.56 -18.82
C ALA A 236 10.61 -15.24 -17.47
N GLN A 237 11.62 -15.29 -16.60
CA GLN A 237 11.50 -15.78 -15.23
C GLN A 237 10.56 -14.89 -14.39
N HIS A 238 9.99 -15.46 -13.34
CA HIS A 238 9.22 -14.69 -12.35
C HIS A 238 10.06 -13.57 -11.70
N GLY A 239 9.38 -12.60 -11.10
CA GLY A 239 10.02 -11.47 -10.42
C GLY A 239 10.23 -10.22 -11.28
N ALA A 240 10.96 -9.26 -10.73
CA ALA A 240 11.15 -7.93 -11.31
C ALA A 240 12.02 -7.93 -12.58
N GLN A 241 13.07 -8.76 -12.62
CA GLN A 241 14.00 -8.78 -13.75
C GLN A 241 13.32 -9.30 -15.02
N GLY A 242 12.61 -10.42 -14.92
CA GLY A 242 11.82 -10.94 -16.03
C GLY A 242 10.71 -9.98 -16.44
N GLY A 243 10.04 -9.37 -15.47
CA GLY A 243 9.01 -8.36 -15.72
C GLY A 243 9.53 -7.18 -16.51
N GLN A 244 10.67 -6.61 -16.13
CA GLN A 244 11.27 -5.48 -16.85
C GLN A 244 11.62 -5.85 -18.29
N ASN A 245 12.11 -7.07 -18.54
CA ASN A 245 12.38 -7.55 -19.90
C ASN A 245 11.11 -7.62 -20.75
N ILE A 246 10.01 -8.14 -20.20
CA ILE A 246 8.71 -8.18 -20.89
C ILE A 246 8.19 -6.76 -21.15
N LEU A 247 8.25 -5.88 -20.15
CA LEU A 247 7.75 -4.50 -20.29
C LEU A 247 8.53 -3.73 -21.37
N ASN A 248 9.86 -3.86 -21.39
CA ASN A 248 10.70 -3.22 -22.41
C ASN A 248 10.33 -3.69 -23.82
N LYS A 249 10.07 -4.98 -24.02
CA LYS A 249 9.58 -5.53 -25.30
C LYS A 249 8.19 -4.98 -25.66
N ARG A 250 7.28 -4.89 -24.69
CA ARG A 250 5.90 -4.41 -24.91
C ARG A 250 5.83 -2.93 -25.22
N LEU A 251 6.72 -2.13 -24.63
CA LEU A 251 6.82 -0.68 -24.85
C LEU A 251 7.85 -0.30 -25.93
N ASP A 252 8.44 -1.28 -26.63
CA ASP A 252 9.31 -0.98 -27.77
C ASP A 252 8.53 -0.29 -28.89
N THR A 253 9.10 0.76 -29.46
CA THR A 253 8.51 1.60 -30.50
C THR A 253 9.02 1.25 -31.90
N SER A 254 9.97 0.33 -32.02
CA SER A 254 10.54 -0.05 -33.32
C SER A 254 9.50 -0.74 -34.23
N GLY A 255 9.39 -0.29 -35.49
CA GLY A 255 8.59 -0.94 -36.53
C GLY A 255 7.06 -0.96 -36.32
N ARG A 256 6.52 -0.04 -35.52
CA ARG A 256 5.08 0.04 -35.23
C ARG A 256 4.38 1.17 -36.02
N ASP A 257 3.05 1.07 -36.10
CA ASP A 257 2.20 2.16 -36.58
C ASP A 257 2.33 3.42 -35.70
N ASN A 258 2.13 4.59 -36.30
CA ASN A 258 2.38 5.90 -35.70
C ASN A 258 1.59 6.09 -34.40
N GLU A 259 0.33 5.63 -34.33
CA GLU A 259 -0.50 5.81 -33.12
C GLU A 259 0.01 5.00 -31.92
N LEU A 260 0.40 3.75 -32.14
CA LEU A 260 0.92 2.86 -31.10
C LEU A 260 2.30 3.30 -30.59
N GLU A 261 3.11 3.87 -31.47
CA GLU A 261 4.37 4.50 -31.09
C GLU A 261 4.14 5.74 -30.21
N ILE A 262 3.20 6.62 -30.59
CA ILE A 262 2.85 7.81 -29.82
C ILE A 262 2.36 7.43 -28.42
N LEU A 263 1.45 6.46 -28.30
CA LEU A 263 0.94 5.97 -27.02
C LEU A 263 2.07 5.51 -26.10
N ARG A 264 2.98 4.67 -26.61
CA ARG A 264 4.12 4.16 -25.84
C ARG A 264 5.06 5.25 -25.38
N ARG A 265 5.35 6.22 -26.26
CA ARG A 265 6.19 7.38 -25.92
C ARG A 265 5.57 8.20 -24.80
N LEU A 266 4.25 8.39 -24.85
CA LEU A 266 3.51 9.14 -23.83
C LEU A 266 3.48 8.39 -22.50
N ILE A 267 3.28 7.07 -22.49
CA ILE A 267 3.39 6.25 -21.28
C ILE A 267 4.79 6.43 -20.67
N LYS A 268 5.86 6.27 -21.47
CA LYS A 268 7.25 6.44 -21.02
C LYS A 268 7.54 7.83 -20.44
N SER A 269 6.97 8.90 -21.01
CA SER A 269 7.18 10.26 -20.51
C SER A 269 6.27 10.65 -19.34
N SER A 270 5.20 9.89 -19.07
CA SER A 270 4.21 10.24 -18.04
C SER A 270 4.63 9.81 -16.63
N PHE A 271 5.54 8.84 -16.51
CA PHE A 271 5.97 8.29 -15.21
C PHE A 271 7.47 8.46 -15.03
N SER A 272 7.91 8.86 -13.83
CA SER A 272 9.34 8.92 -13.51
C SER A 272 9.98 7.52 -13.44
N GLU A 273 9.19 6.50 -13.12
CA GLU A 273 9.64 5.11 -13.04
C GLU A 273 8.56 4.17 -13.55
N LEU A 274 8.94 3.28 -14.48
CA LEU A 274 8.10 2.21 -15.00
C LEU A 274 8.75 0.87 -14.66
N CYS A 275 8.07 0.09 -13.83
CA CYS A 275 8.51 -1.24 -13.42
C CYS A 275 7.52 -2.31 -13.89
N CYS A 276 7.97 -3.55 -13.96
CA CYS A 276 7.10 -4.70 -14.14
C CYS A 276 7.56 -5.86 -13.27
N PHE A 277 6.60 -6.59 -12.71
CA PHE A 277 6.83 -7.77 -11.88
C PHE A 277 5.94 -8.91 -12.39
N LEU A 278 6.56 -10.06 -12.66
CA LEU A 278 5.84 -11.26 -13.08
C LEU A 278 5.58 -12.13 -11.86
N MET A 279 4.31 -12.24 -11.48
CA MET A 279 3.86 -12.99 -10.33
C MET A 279 3.43 -14.40 -10.76
N PRO A 280 3.91 -15.47 -10.08
CA PRO A 280 3.45 -16.83 -10.33
C PRO A 280 1.95 -17.00 -10.06
N TYR A 281 1.41 -18.13 -10.51
CA TYR A 281 0.08 -18.58 -10.12
C TYR A 281 0.04 -18.91 -8.61
N PRO A 282 -0.95 -18.44 -7.84
CA PRO A 282 -0.99 -18.65 -6.39
C PRO A 282 -1.34 -20.07 -5.96
N GLY A 283 -1.82 -20.92 -6.87
CA GLY A 283 -2.32 -22.26 -6.58
C GLY A 283 -3.83 -22.37 -6.70
N ARG A 284 -4.31 -23.61 -6.91
CA ARG A 284 -5.72 -23.90 -7.23
C ARG A 284 -6.70 -23.46 -6.15
N GLN A 285 -6.35 -23.68 -4.89
CA GLN A 285 -7.22 -23.39 -3.75
C GLN A 285 -7.50 -21.89 -3.63
N VAL A 286 -6.46 -21.06 -3.73
CA VAL A 286 -6.59 -19.60 -3.74
C VAL A 286 -7.36 -19.12 -4.98
N ALA A 287 -7.05 -19.64 -6.17
CA ALA A 287 -7.71 -19.22 -7.40
C ALA A 287 -9.21 -19.60 -7.45
N THR A 288 -9.60 -20.69 -6.79
CA THR A 288 -10.99 -21.15 -6.69
C THR A 288 -11.72 -20.59 -5.48
N GLY A 289 -11.03 -19.84 -4.60
CA GLY A 289 -11.61 -19.26 -3.39
C GLY A 289 -12.00 -20.31 -2.34
N GLN A 290 -11.34 -21.47 -2.34
CA GLN A 290 -11.62 -22.58 -1.44
C GLN A 290 -10.36 -23.01 -0.68
N PRO A 291 -10.33 -22.92 0.67
CA PRO A 291 -11.32 -22.30 1.55
C PRO A 291 -11.33 -20.76 1.43
N ALA A 292 -12.45 -20.14 1.79
CA ALA A 292 -12.67 -18.68 1.66
C ALA A 292 -11.71 -17.82 2.51
N GLU A 293 -10.90 -18.44 3.38
CA GLU A 293 -10.06 -17.77 4.37
C GLU A 293 -8.67 -17.38 3.83
N GLY A 294 -8.27 -17.92 2.66
CA GLY A 294 -7.03 -17.54 1.97
C GLY A 294 -5.78 -17.80 2.81
N CYS A 295 -5.75 -18.96 3.48
CA CYS A 295 -4.67 -19.33 4.38
C CYS A 295 -3.38 -19.61 3.60
N LEU A 296 -2.23 -19.33 4.22
CA LEU A 296 -0.92 -19.53 3.59
C LEU A 296 -0.60 -20.98 3.16
N PRO A 297 -1.07 -22.06 3.82
CA PRO A 297 -0.85 -23.44 3.36
C PRO A 297 -1.37 -23.71 1.96
N ASP A 298 -2.41 -22.96 1.57
CA ASP A 298 -3.13 -23.17 0.33
C ASP A 298 -2.43 -22.53 -0.88
N MET A 299 -1.31 -21.83 -0.62
CA MET A 299 -0.49 -21.15 -1.62
C MET A 299 0.74 -21.96 -2.02
N GLU A 300 1.08 -21.92 -3.30
CA GLU A 300 2.33 -22.50 -3.82
C GLU A 300 3.55 -21.74 -3.29
N ASP A 301 4.64 -22.46 -3.02
CA ASP A 301 5.84 -21.86 -2.41
C ASP A 301 6.54 -20.87 -3.34
N ASP A 302 6.52 -21.11 -4.65
CA ASP A 302 7.04 -20.17 -5.64
C ASP A 302 6.28 -18.82 -5.60
N PHE A 303 4.95 -18.88 -5.45
CA PHE A 303 4.14 -17.69 -5.26
C PHE A 303 4.49 -16.96 -3.96
N LYS A 304 4.63 -17.66 -2.84
CA LYS A 304 5.00 -17.04 -1.55
C LYS A 304 6.35 -16.34 -1.62
N HIS A 305 7.32 -16.96 -2.31
CA HIS A 305 8.65 -16.39 -2.49
C HIS A 305 8.57 -15.05 -3.23
N HIS A 306 7.95 -15.05 -4.41
CA HIS A 306 7.83 -13.85 -5.24
C HIS A 306 6.89 -12.80 -4.63
N LEU A 307 5.86 -13.21 -3.88
CA LEU A 307 5.01 -12.30 -3.12
C LEU A 307 5.83 -11.56 -2.07
N ARG A 308 6.76 -12.23 -1.38
CA ARG A 308 7.65 -11.55 -0.41
C ARG A 308 8.50 -10.49 -1.09
N GLU A 309 9.20 -10.88 -2.15
CA GLU A 309 10.04 -9.97 -2.93
C GLU A 309 9.26 -8.76 -3.43
N PHE A 310 8.06 -8.99 -3.96
CA PHE A 310 7.21 -7.93 -4.49
C PHE A 310 6.80 -6.93 -3.39
N VAL A 311 6.26 -7.41 -2.27
CA VAL A 311 5.80 -6.53 -1.18
C VAL A 311 6.96 -5.75 -0.57
N GLU A 312 8.09 -6.41 -0.31
CA GLU A 312 9.29 -5.79 0.24
C GLU A 312 9.88 -4.74 -0.72
N SER A 313 9.81 -4.96 -2.04
CA SER A 313 10.27 -4.00 -3.04
C SER A 313 9.46 -2.69 -3.07
N LEU A 314 8.22 -2.71 -2.57
CA LEU A 314 7.32 -1.56 -2.55
C LEU A 314 7.26 -0.88 -1.17
N LEU A 315 7.24 -1.68 -0.10
CA LEU A 315 6.95 -1.24 1.26
C LEU A 315 8.16 -1.28 2.19
N GLY A 316 9.32 -1.76 1.72
CA GLY A 316 10.58 -1.68 2.45
C GLY A 316 10.87 -0.25 2.93
N ASN A 317 11.41 -0.10 4.15
CA ASN A 317 11.60 1.21 4.78
C ASN A 317 12.45 2.18 3.95
N ASP A 318 13.36 1.67 3.10
CA ASP A 318 14.20 2.42 2.17
C ASP A 318 13.61 2.54 0.75
N LYS A 319 12.49 1.87 0.47
CA LYS A 319 11.81 1.84 -0.84
C LYS A 319 10.59 2.75 -0.93
N LEU A 320 10.11 3.28 0.20
CA LEU A 320 8.90 4.10 0.27
C LEU A 320 9.03 5.42 -0.51
N VAL A 321 8.33 5.51 -1.63
CA VAL A 321 8.27 6.69 -2.50
C VAL A 321 7.25 7.69 -1.95
N THR A 322 7.69 8.83 -1.43
CA THR A 322 6.79 9.91 -0.99
C THR A 322 6.13 10.59 -2.17
N LYS A 323 4.87 10.98 -2.00
CA LYS A 323 4.10 11.71 -3.00
C LYS A 323 4.73 13.06 -3.25
N ARG A 324 4.96 13.35 -4.53
CA ARG A 324 5.44 14.63 -5.02
C ARG A 324 4.46 15.23 -6.02
N ILE A 325 4.30 16.55 -5.95
CA ILE A 325 3.59 17.35 -6.95
C ILE A 325 4.56 18.43 -7.40
N ASN A 326 4.81 18.50 -8.71
CA ASN A 326 5.79 19.44 -9.30
C ASN A 326 7.16 19.38 -8.60
N GLY A 327 7.62 18.17 -8.29
CA GLY A 327 8.91 17.91 -7.62
C GLY A 327 8.93 18.12 -6.10
N THR A 328 7.90 18.76 -5.54
CA THR A 328 7.81 19.07 -4.09
C THR A 328 7.10 17.94 -3.35
N GLU A 329 7.66 17.52 -2.22
CA GLU A 329 7.06 16.50 -1.35
C GLU A 329 5.77 17.01 -0.70
N VAL A 330 4.78 16.13 -0.59
CA VAL A 330 3.42 16.47 -0.16
C VAL A 330 3.14 15.85 1.21
N SER A 331 2.67 16.65 2.16
CA SER A 331 2.18 16.18 3.45
C SER A 331 0.77 15.58 3.36
N CYS A 332 0.36 14.82 4.38
CA CYS A 332 -1.01 14.28 4.44
C CYS A 332 -2.08 15.36 4.32
N LYS A 333 -1.89 16.52 4.98
CA LYS A 333 -2.81 17.66 4.91
C LYS A 333 -2.89 18.26 3.51
N GLU A 334 -1.76 18.46 2.85
CA GLU A 334 -1.73 18.97 1.47
C GLU A 334 -2.32 17.97 0.48
N TRP A 335 -2.10 16.68 0.73
CA TRP A 335 -2.67 15.61 -0.08
C TRP A 335 -4.20 15.59 -0.04
N VAL A 336 -4.83 15.82 1.13
CA VAL A 336 -6.29 15.96 1.22
C VAL A 336 -6.79 17.08 0.30
N THR A 337 -6.18 18.27 0.40
CA THR A 337 -6.54 19.40 -0.46
C THR A 337 -6.35 19.07 -1.94
N TYR A 338 -5.23 18.44 -2.29
CA TYR A 338 -4.95 18.04 -3.66
C TYR A 338 -5.97 17.03 -4.20
N PHE A 339 -6.31 16.01 -3.40
CA PHE A 339 -7.29 14.99 -3.78
C PHE A 339 -8.65 15.63 -4.05
N SER A 340 -9.12 16.52 -3.17
CA SER A 340 -10.39 17.25 -3.34
C SER A 340 -10.41 18.08 -4.62
N VAL A 341 -9.34 18.83 -4.92
CA VAL A 341 -9.27 19.64 -6.14
C VAL A 341 -9.25 18.76 -7.40
N ARG A 342 -8.52 17.64 -7.38
CA ARG A 342 -8.43 16.73 -8.53
C ARG A 342 -9.71 15.97 -8.80
N GLN A 343 -10.42 15.56 -7.77
CA GLN A 343 -11.71 14.89 -7.95
C GLN A 343 -12.71 15.81 -8.66
N ILE A 344 -12.79 17.09 -8.28
CA ILE A 344 -13.64 18.09 -8.97
C ILE A 344 -13.21 18.27 -10.43
N SER A 345 -11.90 18.28 -10.69
CA SER A 345 -11.35 18.56 -12.03
C SER A 345 -11.52 17.42 -13.04
N ILE A 346 -11.81 16.19 -12.60
CA ILE A 346 -12.00 15.03 -13.52
C ILE A 346 -13.48 14.86 -13.89
N GLN A 347 -14.40 15.49 -13.16
CA GLN A 347 -15.84 15.41 -13.40
C GLN A 347 -16.36 16.43 -14.42
N HIS A 348 -15.54 17.41 -14.76
CA HIS A 348 -15.81 18.49 -15.69
C HIS A 348 -14.72 18.50 -16.75
#